data_AF-A0A8G1RZ31-F1
#
_entry.id   AF-A0A8G1RZ31-F1
#
_cell.length_a   1.000
_cell.length_b   1.000
_cell.length_c   1.000
_cell.angle_alpha   90.00
_cell.angle_beta   90.00
_cell.angle_gamma   90.00
#
_symmetry.space_group_name_H-M   'P 1'
#
loop_
_entity.id
_entity.type
_entity.pdbx_description
1 polymer ?
#
loop_
_entity_poly.entity_id
_entity_poly.type
_entity_poly.pdbx_seq_one_letter_code
_entity_poly.pdbx_strand_id
1 'polypeptide(L)'
;MASSSPVPNSSRGASSGPASIQTESQKSASPARRSRPPRPNYKHIHRFPLPVDVHPLPPLIPHNPLSIVSVLLSYLTYLIAPPKQHVYEAYFDSATSSVHVTDPKAIRALWEMGFFGKGNLSRSEPSWLEREKKRRGLLGGTTSEEVTRQRRTERRELKMDRARMEKLAIQERLKAEAAARQGDNLSVEQPSQSPSADTSAEKFSLRKAKEARLLDSQRSITQNGEARPSNTPGEQISNGSGKTVRFSPVVQAKEFISDSAILQLPEVIAEEDKAGGAEEEPILQNEEHLHLSNEEAFFLAYGLGALTILDDTREAVITISTLLPLFCQHADFPPRDSSSEMKPDDTFLISYVVYHHFRSLGWVVRSGVKFGVDYLLYNRGPVFSHAEFAVVVVPSYVDSYWSETEERRKHCEKQVSRSWWWLHCVNRVQAQVKKSLVVCYVEVPPPASYDLDEPSENDIGRLLARYQVREMVVRRWVPNRTRD
;
A
#
# COMPACT_ATOMS: atom_id res chain seq x y z
N MET A 1 -82.17 -1.92 -9.20
CA MET A 1 -82.09 -1.62 -7.75
C MET A 1 -81.26 -0.35 -7.59
N ALA A 2 -81.91 0.67 -7.04
CA ALA A 2 -81.42 1.92 -6.43
C ALA A 2 -80.15 2.62 -6.98
N SER A 3 -80.42 3.75 -7.64
CA SER A 3 -79.65 4.99 -7.72
C SER A 3 -79.43 5.65 -6.34
N SER A 4 -78.31 6.38 -6.15
CA SER A 4 -78.33 7.77 -5.62
C SER A 4 -76.91 8.33 -5.39
N SER A 5 -76.62 9.46 -6.02
CA SER A 5 -75.67 10.49 -5.57
C SER A 5 -76.41 11.50 -4.65
N PRO A 6 -75.83 12.62 -4.17
CA PRO A 6 -75.58 12.91 -2.74
C PRO A 6 -76.31 14.20 -2.25
N VAL A 7 -75.72 14.91 -1.26
CA VAL A 7 -76.00 16.28 -0.71
C VAL A 7 -76.70 16.24 0.70
N PRO A 8 -76.53 17.24 1.61
CA PRO A 8 -75.35 17.59 2.42
C PRO A 8 -75.72 17.75 3.93
N ASN A 9 -74.77 18.06 4.82
CA ASN A 9 -75.10 18.96 5.93
C ASN A 9 -73.86 19.65 6.51
N SER A 10 -74.02 20.95 6.71
CA SER A 10 -73.07 21.87 7.33
C SER A 10 -73.53 22.19 8.76
N SER A 11 -72.59 22.34 9.69
CA SER A 11 -72.76 23.29 10.79
C SER A 11 -71.42 23.68 11.41
N ARG A 12 -71.28 25.00 11.53
CA ARG A 12 -70.19 25.83 12.03
C ARG A 12 -69.68 25.48 13.44
N GLY A 13 -68.42 25.89 13.69
CA GLY A 13 -67.92 26.18 15.02
C GLY A 13 -66.50 26.74 14.97
N ALA A 14 -66.35 28.06 14.93
CA ALA A 14 -65.09 28.77 15.00
C ALA A 14 -64.62 28.90 16.46
N SER A 15 -63.32 28.69 16.72
CA SER A 15 -62.63 29.32 17.85
C SER A 15 -61.12 29.37 17.61
N SER A 16 -60.61 30.59 17.47
CA SER A 16 -59.22 31.01 17.41
C SER A 16 -58.48 30.83 18.74
N GLY A 17 -57.24 30.33 18.70
CA GLY A 17 -56.28 30.28 19.81
C GLY A 17 -54.85 30.07 19.27
N PRO A 18 -53.80 30.55 19.98
CA PRO A 18 -52.72 31.33 19.37
C PRO A 18 -51.53 30.53 18.82
N ALA A 19 -50.83 31.18 17.89
CA ALA A 19 -49.64 30.73 17.20
C ALA A 19 -48.47 30.39 18.14
N SER A 20 -48.04 29.13 18.12
CA SER A 20 -46.72 28.72 18.57
C SER A 20 -45.74 28.78 17.38
N ILE A 21 -44.77 29.69 17.46
CA ILE A 21 -43.63 29.77 16.55
C ILE A 21 -42.83 28.47 16.68
N GLN A 22 -43.00 27.56 15.71
CA GLN A 22 -42.10 26.42 15.55
C GLN A 22 -40.92 26.89 14.70
N THR A 23 -39.76 26.97 15.33
CA THR A 23 -38.49 27.20 14.64
C THR A 23 -38.21 25.97 13.76
N GLU A 24 -38.49 26.08 12.46
CA GLU A 24 -38.13 25.07 11.47
C GLU A 24 -36.61 24.91 11.44
N SER A 25 -36.11 23.85 12.08
CA SER A 25 -34.76 23.37 11.83
C SER A 25 -34.72 22.83 10.40
N GLN A 26 -34.29 23.65 9.45
CA GLN A 26 -33.94 23.21 8.10
C GLN A 26 -32.83 22.16 8.20
N LYS A 27 -33.21 20.88 8.23
CA LYS A 27 -32.30 19.78 7.93
C LYS A 27 -31.97 19.90 6.45
N SER A 28 -30.78 20.43 6.15
CA SER A 28 -30.21 20.40 4.81
C SER A 28 -30.14 18.94 4.36
N ALA A 29 -31.06 18.56 3.47
CA ALA A 29 -31.07 17.24 2.86
C ALA A 29 -29.73 17.05 2.15
N SER A 30 -28.98 16.04 2.57
CA SER A 30 -27.70 15.70 1.95
C SER A 30 -27.95 15.37 0.47
N PRO A 31 -27.18 15.91 -0.48
CA PRO A 31 -27.42 15.66 -1.89
C PRO A 31 -27.38 14.16 -2.18
N ALA A 32 -28.39 13.68 -2.90
CA ALA A 32 -28.50 12.28 -3.30
C ALA A 32 -27.20 11.86 -4.02
N ARG A 33 -26.50 10.89 -3.45
CA ARG A 33 -25.23 10.40 -4.00
C ARG A 33 -25.50 9.79 -5.38
N ARG A 34 -24.94 10.40 -6.43
CA ARG A 34 -24.94 9.84 -7.78
C ARG A 34 -24.42 8.40 -7.74
N SER A 35 -25.13 7.49 -8.41
CA SER A 35 -24.73 6.08 -8.52
C SER A 35 -23.38 5.99 -9.21
N ARG A 36 -22.41 5.37 -8.54
CA ARG A 36 -21.07 5.17 -9.11
C ARG A 36 -21.17 4.17 -10.27
N PRO A 37 -20.39 4.35 -11.34
CA PRO A 37 -20.30 3.33 -12.38
C PRO A 37 -19.88 1.99 -11.74
N PRO A 38 -20.40 0.86 -12.25
CA PRO A 38 -20.03 -0.45 -11.75
C PRO A 38 -18.53 -0.67 -11.93
N ARG A 39 -17.90 -1.31 -10.94
CA ARG A 39 -16.47 -1.64 -11.03
C ARG A 39 -16.25 -2.69 -12.12
N PRO A 40 -15.09 -2.68 -12.78
CA PRO A 40 -14.70 -3.76 -13.67
C PRO A 40 -14.73 -5.10 -12.93
N ASN A 41 -15.03 -6.19 -13.65
CA ASN A 41 -14.99 -7.52 -13.08
C ASN A 41 -13.54 -8.01 -12.95
N TYR A 42 -12.89 -7.64 -11.84
CA TYR A 42 -11.49 -8.00 -11.58
C TYR A 42 -11.22 -9.51 -11.57
N LYS A 43 -12.22 -10.34 -11.23
CA LYS A 43 -12.06 -11.81 -11.29
C LYS A 43 -11.88 -12.32 -12.71
N HIS A 44 -12.44 -11.62 -13.69
CA HIS A 44 -12.30 -11.98 -15.10
C HIS A 44 -10.97 -11.48 -15.67
N ILE A 45 -10.59 -10.24 -15.34
CA ILE A 45 -9.33 -9.61 -15.78
C ILE A 45 -8.14 -10.42 -15.24
N HIS A 46 -8.12 -10.69 -13.93
CA HIS A 46 -7.05 -11.46 -13.29
C HIS A 46 -7.42 -12.94 -13.15
N ARG A 47 -8.00 -13.52 -14.20
CA ARG A 47 -8.36 -14.95 -14.20
C ARG A 47 -7.12 -15.83 -14.14
N PHE A 48 -6.07 -15.43 -14.86
CA PHE A 48 -4.83 -16.20 -14.96
C PHE A 48 -3.80 -15.65 -13.95
N PRO A 49 -3.20 -16.51 -13.11
CA PRO A 49 -2.24 -16.06 -12.10
C PRO A 49 -0.84 -15.82 -12.64
N LEU A 50 -0.50 -16.39 -13.80
CA LEU A 50 0.80 -16.35 -14.45
C LEU A 50 0.61 -16.14 -15.97
N PRO A 51 1.57 -15.51 -16.65
CA PRO A 51 1.53 -15.23 -18.09
C PRO A 51 1.93 -16.47 -18.89
N VAL A 52 1.22 -17.58 -18.65
CA VAL A 52 1.45 -18.86 -19.33
C VAL A 52 0.10 -19.40 -19.79
N ASP A 53 0.04 -19.78 -21.06
CA ASP A 53 -1.13 -20.39 -21.65
C ASP A 53 -1.22 -21.87 -21.24
N VAL A 54 -2.20 -22.18 -20.38
CA VAL A 54 -2.46 -23.55 -19.95
C VAL A 54 -3.58 -24.13 -20.79
N HIS A 55 -3.30 -25.20 -21.51
CA HIS A 55 -4.30 -25.96 -22.25
C HIS A 55 -4.75 -27.17 -21.41
N PRO A 56 -5.94 -27.12 -20.76
CA PRO A 56 -6.39 -28.20 -19.91
C PRO A 56 -6.71 -29.44 -20.74
N LEU A 57 -6.20 -30.59 -20.30
CA LEU A 57 -6.58 -31.88 -20.89
C LEU A 57 -8.06 -32.19 -20.57
N PRO A 58 -8.77 -32.87 -21.48
CA PRO A 58 -10.10 -33.40 -21.17
C PRO A 58 -10.06 -34.30 -19.92
N PRO A 59 -11.13 -34.34 -19.11
CA PRO A 59 -11.18 -35.19 -17.94
C PRO A 59 -11.05 -36.66 -18.35
N LEU A 60 -10.08 -37.37 -17.75
CA LEU A 60 -9.87 -38.79 -17.96
C LEU A 60 -10.85 -39.60 -17.09
N ILE A 61 -11.81 -40.26 -17.73
CA ILE A 61 -12.77 -41.17 -17.11
C ILE A 61 -12.34 -42.59 -17.51
N PRO A 62 -11.69 -43.35 -16.62
CA PRO A 62 -11.00 -44.60 -16.99
C PRO A 62 -11.96 -45.69 -17.50
N HIS A 63 -13.23 -45.64 -17.12
CA HIS A 63 -14.25 -46.59 -17.58
C HIS A 63 -14.85 -46.24 -18.94
N ASN A 64 -14.59 -45.05 -19.48
CA ASN A 64 -15.12 -44.61 -20.77
C ASN A 64 -14.01 -44.62 -21.83
N PRO A 65 -14.04 -45.55 -22.81
CA PRO A 65 -13.01 -45.62 -23.84
C PRO A 65 -12.96 -44.34 -24.70
N LEU A 66 -14.08 -43.63 -24.87
CA LEU A 66 -14.11 -42.35 -25.59
C LEU A 66 -13.33 -41.26 -24.86
N SER A 67 -13.32 -41.29 -23.53
CA SER A 67 -12.52 -40.35 -22.74
C SER A 67 -11.02 -40.61 -22.94
N ILE A 68 -10.60 -41.89 -22.93
CA ILE A 68 -9.21 -42.27 -23.22
C ILE A 68 -8.81 -41.83 -24.64
N VAL A 69 -9.65 -42.08 -25.63
CA VAL A 69 -9.42 -41.64 -27.01
C VAL A 69 -9.33 -40.11 -27.10
N SER A 70 -10.17 -39.36 -26.39
CA SER A 70 -10.11 -37.89 -26.38
C SER A 70 -8.80 -37.33 -25.81
N VAL A 71 -8.29 -37.95 -24.75
CA VAL A 71 -7.00 -37.59 -24.14
C VAL A 71 -5.84 -37.97 -25.08
N LEU A 72 -5.87 -39.17 -25.67
CA LEU A 72 -4.86 -39.59 -26.64
C LEU A 72 -4.83 -38.69 -27.88
N LEU A 73 -6.00 -38.30 -28.40
CA LEU A 73 -6.10 -37.35 -29.50
C LEU A 73 -5.56 -35.97 -29.10
N SER A 74 -5.82 -35.50 -27.87
CA SER A 74 -5.26 -34.25 -27.38
C SER A 74 -3.73 -34.29 -27.32
N TYR A 75 -3.14 -35.36 -26.79
CA TYR A 75 -1.69 -35.57 -26.84
C TYR A 75 -1.15 -35.66 -28.26
N LEU A 76 -1.83 -36.39 -29.16
CA LEU A 76 -1.43 -36.49 -30.55
C LEU A 76 -1.46 -35.12 -31.25
N THR A 77 -2.48 -34.30 -30.99
CA THR A 77 -2.54 -32.94 -31.52
C THR A 77 -1.41 -32.07 -30.98
N TYR A 78 -1.03 -32.20 -29.70
CA TYR A 78 0.10 -31.46 -29.14
C TYR A 78 1.46 -31.93 -29.68
N LEU A 79 1.58 -33.21 -30.06
CA LEU A 79 2.79 -33.73 -30.71
C LEU A 79 2.92 -33.24 -32.16
N ILE A 80 1.80 -33.18 -32.91
CA ILE A 80 1.81 -32.77 -34.32
C ILE A 80 1.90 -31.23 -34.45
N ALA A 81 1.19 -30.50 -33.59
CA ALA A 81 1.12 -29.04 -33.60
C ALA A 81 1.23 -28.51 -32.16
N PRO A 82 2.46 -28.39 -31.62
CA PRO A 82 2.67 -27.89 -30.27
C PRO A 82 2.13 -26.47 -30.14
N PRO A 83 1.43 -26.15 -29.03
CA PRO A 83 0.94 -24.81 -28.79
C PRO A 83 2.13 -23.85 -28.65
N LYS A 84 2.04 -22.69 -29.30
CA LYS A 84 3.06 -21.64 -29.18
C LYS A 84 2.78 -20.84 -27.92
N GLN A 85 3.74 -20.77 -27.01
CA GLN A 85 3.67 -19.88 -25.86
C GLN A 85 3.98 -18.45 -26.29
N HIS A 86 3.18 -17.49 -25.82
CA HIS A 86 3.47 -16.09 -26.02
C HIS A 86 4.66 -15.67 -25.14
N VAL A 87 5.71 -15.15 -25.77
CA VAL A 87 6.89 -14.61 -25.09
C VAL A 87 6.89 -13.09 -25.27
N TYR A 88 7.02 -12.37 -24.17
CA TYR A 88 7.04 -10.91 -24.17
C TYR A 88 8.47 -10.38 -24.25
N GLU A 89 8.66 -9.23 -24.87
CA GLU A 89 9.98 -8.58 -24.97
C GLU A 89 10.14 -7.48 -23.91
N ALA A 90 11.31 -7.45 -23.28
CA ALA A 90 11.75 -6.40 -22.37
C ALA A 90 13.21 -6.06 -22.66
N TYR A 91 13.69 -4.95 -22.14
CA TYR A 91 15.12 -4.59 -22.21
C TYR A 91 15.67 -4.27 -20.83
N PHE A 92 16.94 -4.58 -20.60
CA PHE A 92 17.65 -4.24 -19.38
C PHE A 92 18.24 -2.83 -19.50
N ASP A 93 17.96 -1.96 -18.54
CA ASP A 93 18.54 -0.62 -18.46
C ASP A 93 19.62 -0.60 -17.38
N SER A 94 20.87 -0.45 -17.80
CA SER A 94 22.04 -0.45 -16.91
C SER A 94 22.03 0.74 -15.95
N ALA A 95 21.51 1.89 -16.38
CA ALA A 95 21.50 3.11 -15.57
C ALA A 95 20.54 3.02 -14.38
N THR A 96 19.39 2.35 -14.56
CA THR A 96 18.41 2.12 -13.49
C THR A 96 18.57 0.76 -12.80
N SER A 97 19.43 -0.12 -13.35
CA SER A 97 19.63 -1.49 -12.88
C SER A 97 18.30 -2.26 -12.78
N SER A 98 17.44 -2.08 -13.79
CA SER A 98 16.11 -2.67 -13.82
C SER A 98 15.66 -3.02 -15.24
N VAL A 99 14.65 -3.89 -15.35
CA VAL A 99 14.15 -4.38 -16.64
C VAL A 99 12.87 -3.65 -17.01
N HIS A 100 12.80 -3.12 -18.23
CA HIS A 100 11.73 -2.26 -18.70
C HIS A 100 10.93 -2.94 -19.82
N VAL A 101 9.61 -2.88 -19.72
CA VAL A 101 8.67 -3.34 -20.76
C VAL A 101 7.93 -2.14 -21.32
N THR A 102 8.04 -1.93 -22.63
CA THR A 102 7.45 -0.78 -23.34
C THR A 102 6.24 -1.15 -24.18
N ASP A 103 6.12 -2.40 -24.63
CA ASP A 103 4.98 -2.83 -25.44
C ASP A 103 3.68 -2.79 -24.60
N PRO A 104 2.66 -2.03 -25.01
CA PRO A 104 1.41 -1.92 -24.27
C PRO A 104 0.69 -3.27 -24.09
N LYS A 105 0.83 -4.22 -25.02
CA LYS A 105 0.21 -5.54 -24.88
C LYS A 105 0.94 -6.36 -23.82
N ALA A 106 2.27 -6.40 -23.86
CA ALA A 106 3.09 -7.02 -22.83
C ALA A 106 2.84 -6.42 -21.44
N ILE A 107 2.78 -5.08 -21.32
CA ILE A 107 2.49 -4.39 -20.05
C ILE A 107 1.16 -4.87 -19.46
N ARG A 108 0.09 -4.89 -20.27
CA ARG A 108 -1.22 -5.35 -19.81
C ARG A 108 -1.20 -6.83 -19.45
N ALA A 109 -0.64 -7.67 -20.30
CA ALA A 109 -0.54 -9.11 -20.08
C ALA A 109 0.18 -9.44 -18.76
N LEU A 110 1.38 -8.91 -18.54
CA LEU A 110 2.18 -9.16 -17.34
C LEU A 110 1.50 -8.62 -16.07
N TRP A 111 0.81 -7.49 -16.17
CA TRP A 111 0.11 -6.91 -15.03
C TRP A 111 -1.17 -7.68 -14.70
N GLU A 112 -1.98 -8.02 -15.70
CA GLU A 112 -3.23 -8.77 -15.55
C GLU A 112 -2.95 -10.21 -15.10
N MET A 113 -1.91 -10.83 -15.65
CA MET A 113 -1.48 -12.20 -15.37
C MET A 113 -0.37 -12.25 -14.32
N GLY A 114 -0.72 -11.88 -13.08
CA GLY A 114 0.17 -12.10 -11.93
C GLY A 114 0.76 -10.86 -11.28
N PHE A 115 0.34 -9.65 -11.69
CA PHE A 115 0.73 -8.36 -11.10
C PHE A 115 2.24 -8.08 -11.15
N PHE A 116 2.90 -8.52 -12.22
CA PHE A 116 4.33 -8.27 -12.42
C PHE A 116 4.60 -6.80 -12.68
N GLY A 117 5.71 -6.30 -12.14
CA GLY A 117 6.23 -4.98 -12.43
C GLY A 117 5.38 -3.82 -11.91
N LYS A 118 5.89 -2.61 -12.09
CA LYS A 118 5.25 -1.38 -11.63
C LYS A 118 5.36 -0.32 -12.71
N GLY A 119 4.23 0.29 -13.04
CA GLY A 119 4.22 1.42 -13.97
C GLY A 119 5.04 2.59 -13.42
N ASN A 120 5.83 3.22 -14.28
CA ASN A 120 6.60 4.43 -13.96
C ASN A 120 5.66 5.64 -13.71
N LEU A 121 4.57 5.73 -14.47
CA LEU A 121 3.65 6.88 -14.45
C LEU A 121 2.30 6.57 -13.79
N SER A 122 2.01 5.31 -13.45
CA SER A 122 0.80 4.89 -12.73
C SER A 122 1.12 4.18 -11.42
N ARG A 123 0.21 4.29 -10.45
CA ARG A 123 0.44 3.75 -9.09
C ARG A 123 0.05 2.29 -8.90
N SER A 124 -0.87 1.79 -9.71
CA SER A 124 -1.48 0.46 -9.54
C SER A 124 -1.67 -0.21 -10.89
N GLU A 125 -2.68 0.22 -11.64
CA GLU A 125 -2.99 -0.19 -13.01
C GLU A 125 -2.25 0.71 -14.03
N PRO A 126 -1.67 0.13 -15.11
CA PRO A 126 -1.08 0.89 -16.20
C PRO A 126 -2.19 1.63 -16.98
N SER A 127 -2.50 2.83 -16.51
CA SER A 127 -3.67 3.63 -16.90
C SER A 127 -3.28 5.05 -17.31
N TRP A 128 -1.98 5.34 -17.46
CA TRP A 128 -1.51 6.69 -17.73
C TRP A 128 -2.03 7.20 -19.07
N LEU A 129 -1.94 6.39 -20.12
CA LEU A 129 -2.41 6.77 -21.45
C LEU A 129 -3.90 7.11 -21.44
N GLU A 130 -4.72 6.29 -20.79
CA GLU A 130 -6.16 6.53 -20.65
C GLU A 130 -6.43 7.82 -19.86
N ARG A 131 -5.67 8.08 -18.79
CA ARG A 131 -5.77 9.32 -18.01
C ARG A 131 -5.39 10.55 -18.83
N GLU A 132 -4.35 10.47 -19.64
CA GLU A 132 -3.84 11.60 -20.41
C GLU A 132 -4.78 11.92 -21.58
N LYS A 133 -5.28 10.91 -22.30
CA LYS A 133 -6.37 11.11 -23.28
C LYS A 133 -7.58 11.77 -22.64
N LYS A 134 -7.95 11.34 -21.44
CA LYS A 134 -9.08 11.92 -20.73
C LYS A 134 -8.84 13.34 -20.24
N ARG A 135 -7.61 13.67 -19.82
CA ARG A 135 -7.22 15.04 -19.43
C ARG A 135 -7.32 16.00 -20.61
N ARG A 136 -6.95 15.52 -21.81
CA ARG A 136 -7.03 16.26 -23.07
C ARG A 136 -8.44 16.32 -23.67
N GLY A 137 -9.44 15.75 -22.99
CA GLY A 137 -10.84 15.74 -23.46
C GLY A 137 -11.12 14.74 -24.59
N LEU A 138 -10.14 13.94 -25.01
CA LEU A 138 -10.27 12.94 -26.09
C LEU A 138 -11.10 11.71 -25.67
N LEU A 139 -11.31 11.51 -24.38
CA LEU A 139 -12.09 10.41 -23.81
C LEU A 139 -13.04 10.94 -22.72
N GLY A 140 -14.31 10.54 -22.74
CA GLY A 140 -15.29 10.89 -21.71
C GLY A 140 -15.20 10.01 -20.46
N GLY A 141 -15.43 10.57 -19.25
CA GLY A 141 -15.55 9.81 -17.99
C GLY A 141 -14.80 10.40 -16.79
N THR A 142 -14.86 9.78 -15.60
CA THR A 142 -14.05 10.13 -14.40
C THR A 142 -13.11 8.98 -14.04
N THR A 143 -11.79 9.20 -13.87
CA THR A 143 -10.87 8.09 -13.50
C THR A 143 -10.86 7.90 -11.98
N SER A 144 -10.57 6.68 -11.52
CA SER A 144 -10.58 6.32 -10.10
C SER A 144 -9.58 7.14 -9.26
N GLU A 145 -8.41 7.45 -9.85
CA GLU A 145 -7.39 8.29 -9.21
C GLU A 145 -7.78 9.76 -9.15
N GLU A 146 -8.47 10.30 -10.16
CA GLU A 146 -8.94 11.68 -10.19
C GLU A 146 -10.03 11.93 -9.16
N VAL A 147 -10.98 10.99 -9.05
CA VAL A 147 -11.97 10.98 -7.95
C VAL A 147 -11.26 10.92 -6.60
N THR A 148 -10.15 10.19 -6.49
CA THR A 148 -9.34 10.13 -5.27
C THR A 148 -8.61 11.45 -5.01
N ARG A 149 -8.13 12.13 -6.05
CA ARG A 149 -7.46 13.44 -5.95
C ARG A 149 -8.46 14.52 -5.51
N GLN A 150 -9.64 14.58 -6.11
CA GLN A 150 -10.73 15.48 -5.71
C GLN A 150 -11.13 15.25 -4.25
N ARG A 151 -11.32 13.99 -3.83
CA ARG A 151 -11.59 13.68 -2.41
C ARG A 151 -10.46 14.11 -1.47
N ARG A 152 -9.21 14.14 -1.94
CA ARG A 152 -8.07 14.59 -1.13
C ARG A 152 -7.99 16.11 -1.05
N THR A 153 -8.35 16.83 -2.11
CA THR A 153 -8.43 18.29 -2.10
C THR A 153 -9.58 18.74 -1.21
N GLU A 154 -10.77 18.16 -1.37
CA GLU A 154 -11.93 18.41 -0.49
C GLU A 154 -11.59 18.14 0.99
N ARG A 155 -10.94 17.01 1.29
CA ARG A 155 -10.51 16.70 2.67
C ARG A 155 -9.46 17.69 3.19
N ARG A 156 -8.60 18.22 2.32
CA ARG A 156 -7.58 19.20 2.69
C ARG A 156 -8.25 20.54 2.98
N GLU A 157 -9.17 20.97 2.14
CA GLU A 157 -9.99 22.17 2.33
C GLU A 157 -10.78 22.09 3.63
N LEU A 158 -11.50 20.99 3.89
CA LEU A 158 -12.21 20.79 5.15
C LEU A 158 -11.30 20.81 6.38
N LYS A 159 -10.06 20.31 6.27
CA LYS A 159 -9.06 20.41 7.35
C LYS A 159 -8.59 21.85 7.54
N MET A 160 -8.34 22.57 6.45
CA MET A 160 -7.93 23.98 6.49
C MET A 160 -9.05 24.88 7.05
N ASP A 161 -10.29 24.63 6.68
CA ASP A 161 -11.46 25.36 7.17
C ASP A 161 -11.68 25.08 8.66
N ARG A 162 -11.56 23.83 9.09
CA ARG A 162 -11.60 23.48 10.52
C ARG A 162 -10.50 24.19 11.31
N ALA A 163 -9.27 24.21 10.79
CA ALA A 163 -8.16 24.91 11.43
C ALA A 163 -8.37 26.43 11.47
N ARG A 164 -8.96 27.03 10.41
CA ARG A 164 -9.34 28.46 10.40
C ARG A 164 -10.40 28.77 11.45
N MET A 165 -11.46 27.96 11.53
CA MET A 165 -12.52 28.14 12.54
C MET A 165 -11.99 28.00 13.97
N GLU A 166 -11.14 27.02 14.23
CA GLU A 166 -10.51 26.82 15.54
C GLU A 166 -9.61 28.01 15.91
N LYS A 167 -8.83 28.54 14.96
CA LYS A 167 -8.01 29.74 15.16
C LYS A 167 -8.86 30.98 15.47
N LEU A 168 -9.98 31.17 14.77
CA LEU A 168 -10.91 32.26 15.04
C LEU A 168 -11.54 32.15 16.44
N ALA A 169 -11.98 30.95 16.84
CA ALA A 169 -12.55 30.71 18.17
C ALA A 169 -11.53 30.97 19.30
N ILE A 170 -10.26 30.60 19.10
CA ILE A 170 -9.18 30.92 20.05
C ILE A 170 -8.95 32.42 20.13
N GLN A 171 -8.97 33.12 18.99
CA GLN A 171 -8.78 34.57 18.93
C GLN A 171 -9.93 35.33 19.61
N GLU A 172 -11.17 34.90 19.42
CA GLU A 172 -12.33 35.46 20.12
C GLU A 172 -12.25 35.24 21.63
N ARG A 173 -11.86 34.04 22.06
CA ARG A 173 -11.65 33.73 23.48
C ARG A 173 -10.57 34.62 24.12
N LEU A 174 -9.45 34.81 23.42
CA LEU A 174 -8.37 35.71 23.87
C LEU A 174 -8.83 37.17 23.94
N LYS A 175 -9.63 37.63 22.96
CA LYS A 175 -10.21 38.98 23.00
C LYS A 175 -11.17 39.16 24.17
N ALA A 176 -12.03 38.18 24.43
CA ALA A 176 -12.94 38.20 25.57
C ALA A 176 -12.18 38.22 26.91
N GLU A 177 -11.11 37.43 27.03
CA GLU A 177 -10.25 37.45 28.21
C GLU A 177 -9.51 38.79 28.39
N ALA A 178 -9.00 39.39 27.31
CA ALA A 178 -8.36 40.70 27.34
C ALA A 178 -9.34 41.82 27.69
N ALA A 179 -10.57 41.77 27.18
CA ALA A 179 -11.63 42.73 27.51
C ALA A 179 -12.06 42.60 28.98
N ALA A 180 -12.15 41.38 29.51
CA ALA A 180 -12.41 41.15 30.93
C ALA A 180 -11.30 41.72 31.81
N ARG A 181 -10.02 41.57 31.42
CA ARG A 181 -8.88 42.20 32.13
C ARG A 181 -8.88 43.73 32.04
N GLN A 182 -9.36 44.31 30.94
CA GLN A 182 -9.50 45.77 30.84
C GLN A 182 -10.69 46.30 31.66
N GLY A 183 -11.77 45.52 31.78
CA GLY A 183 -12.89 45.82 32.66
C GLY A 183 -12.51 45.82 34.14
N ASP A 184 -11.61 44.93 34.55
CA ASP A 184 -11.06 44.88 35.93
C ASP A 184 -10.10 46.05 36.24
N ASN A 185 -9.55 46.72 35.22
CA ASN A 185 -8.63 47.85 35.38
C ASN A 185 -9.33 49.22 35.46
N LEU A 186 -10.66 49.30 35.31
CA LEU A 186 -11.42 50.56 35.42
C LEU A 186 -12.04 50.79 36.81
N SER A 187 -11.72 49.95 37.79
CA SER A 187 -12.24 50.08 39.15
C SER A 187 -11.18 49.90 40.23
N VAL A 188 -10.03 50.60 40.17
CA VAL A 188 -9.16 50.82 41.36
C VAL A 188 -8.32 52.12 41.23
N GLU A 189 -8.74 53.19 41.91
CA GLU A 189 -7.86 54.12 42.67
C GLU A 189 -8.17 53.80 44.15
N GLN A 190 -7.27 53.62 45.14
CA GLN A 190 -5.92 54.11 45.43
C GLN A 190 -5.25 53.17 46.50
N PRO A 191 -4.03 53.42 47.06
CA PRO A 191 -2.97 52.41 47.20
C PRO A 191 -2.76 51.85 48.62
N SER A 192 -2.18 50.64 48.73
CA SER A 192 -1.01 50.36 49.59
C SER A 192 -0.53 48.89 49.54
N GLN A 193 0.78 48.75 49.31
CA GLN A 193 1.73 47.74 49.81
C GLN A 193 1.60 46.25 49.39
N SER A 194 2.72 45.74 48.87
CA SER A 194 3.04 44.36 48.48
C SER A 194 3.72 43.59 49.64
N PRO A 195 4.10 42.30 49.48
CA PRO A 195 3.41 41.17 48.84
C PRO A 195 3.36 39.91 49.76
N SER A 196 2.37 39.02 49.62
CA SER A 196 2.54 37.60 50.00
C SER A 196 1.56 36.64 49.32
N ALA A 197 2.13 35.86 48.40
CA ALA A 197 1.82 34.47 48.01
C ALA A 197 0.34 34.01 47.92
N ASP A 198 -0.14 33.94 46.68
CA ASP A 198 -1.32 33.22 46.23
C ASP A 198 -1.25 31.70 46.48
N THR A 199 -2.26 31.13 47.16
CA THR A 199 -2.50 29.66 47.20
C THR A 199 -3.98 29.23 47.14
N SER A 200 -4.90 30.12 46.76
CA SER A 200 -6.35 29.84 46.80
C SER A 200 -6.96 29.43 45.43
N ALA A 201 -6.47 29.98 44.32
CA ALA A 201 -7.05 29.72 42.98
C ALA A 201 -6.71 28.32 42.42
N GLU A 202 -5.55 27.74 42.76
CA GLU A 202 -5.19 26.38 42.34
C GLU A 202 -6.06 25.31 43.02
N LYS A 203 -6.52 25.54 44.25
CA LYS A 203 -7.35 24.58 45.01
C LYS A 203 -8.76 24.45 44.44
N PHE A 204 -9.31 25.53 43.87
CA PHE A 204 -10.63 25.49 43.22
C PHE A 204 -10.58 24.80 41.85
N SER A 205 -9.48 25.00 41.12
CA SER A 205 -9.23 24.40 39.80
C SER A 205 -9.03 22.88 39.89
N LEU A 206 -8.33 22.40 40.93
CA LEU A 206 -8.11 20.97 41.18
C LEU A 206 -9.37 20.24 41.66
N ARG A 207 -10.24 20.88 42.46
CA ARG A 207 -11.53 20.30 42.86
C ARG A 207 -12.47 20.12 41.67
N LYS A 208 -12.57 21.13 40.81
CA LYS A 208 -13.41 21.09 39.61
C LYS A 208 -12.91 20.09 38.55
N ALA A 209 -11.59 19.94 38.42
CA ALA A 209 -10.98 18.91 37.57
C ALA A 209 -11.18 17.48 38.11
N LYS A 210 -11.20 17.30 39.45
CA LYS A 210 -11.54 16.01 40.09
C LYS A 210 -13.01 15.64 39.92
N GLU A 211 -13.93 16.61 40.06
CA GLU A 211 -15.37 16.39 39.80
C GLU A 211 -15.66 16.04 38.34
N ALA A 212 -15.01 16.72 37.38
CA ALA A 212 -15.18 16.41 35.96
C ALA A 212 -14.71 14.99 35.61
N ARG A 213 -13.60 14.52 36.20
CA ARG A 213 -13.13 13.13 36.03
C ARG A 213 -14.03 12.09 36.70
N LEU A 214 -14.67 12.45 37.82
CA LEU A 214 -15.65 11.60 38.50
C LEU A 214 -16.94 11.45 37.68
N LEU A 215 -17.38 12.53 37.03
CA LEU A 215 -18.54 12.52 36.14
C LEU A 215 -18.29 11.77 34.83
N ASP A 216 -17.09 11.86 34.26
CA ASP A 216 -16.69 11.04 33.10
C ASP A 216 -16.57 9.55 33.46
N SER A 217 -16.10 9.24 34.66
CA SER A 217 -16.08 7.87 35.19
C SER A 217 -17.50 7.30 35.34
N GLN A 218 -18.44 8.07 35.91
CA GLN A 218 -19.85 7.65 36.01
C GLN A 218 -20.57 7.55 34.65
N ARG A 219 -20.23 8.39 33.67
CA ARG A 219 -20.75 8.28 32.29
C ARG A 219 -20.22 7.07 31.54
N SER A 220 -18.98 6.64 31.81
CA SER A 220 -18.40 5.44 31.20
C SER A 220 -18.98 4.13 31.76
N ILE A 221 -19.51 4.14 33.00
CA ILE A 221 -20.11 2.96 33.65
C ILE A 221 -21.58 2.76 33.23
N THR A 222 -22.28 3.80 32.77
CA THR A 222 -23.67 3.72 32.31
C THR A 222 -23.83 3.32 30.83
N GLN A 223 -22.74 3.18 30.07
CA GLN A 223 -22.77 2.75 28.66
C GLN A 223 -22.35 1.29 28.40
N ASN A 224 -21.97 0.52 29.42
CA ASN A 224 -21.62 -0.90 29.27
C ASN A 224 -22.36 -1.79 30.28
N GLY A 225 -23.69 -1.83 30.15
CA GLY A 225 -24.57 -2.66 30.95
C GLY A 225 -25.38 -3.64 30.10
N GLU A 226 -24.72 -4.54 29.37
CA GLU A 226 -25.31 -5.84 28.98
C GLU A 226 -24.19 -6.86 28.69
N ALA A 227 -23.79 -7.60 29.73
CA ALA A 227 -23.40 -9.02 29.72
C ALA A 227 -22.57 -9.35 30.98
N ARG A 228 -23.06 -10.33 31.74
CA ARG A 228 -22.48 -10.86 32.99
C ARG A 228 -21.04 -11.38 32.80
N PRO A 229 -20.20 -11.28 33.85
CA PRO A 229 -19.53 -12.50 34.31
C PRO A 229 -19.44 -12.62 35.85
N SER A 230 -19.32 -13.87 36.31
CA SER A 230 -19.16 -14.28 37.70
C SER A 230 -17.70 -14.26 38.18
N ASN A 231 -17.50 -13.64 39.34
CA ASN A 231 -16.66 -14.04 40.50
C ASN A 231 -15.11 -14.03 40.42
N THR A 232 -14.52 -12.89 40.87
CA THR A 232 -13.63 -12.65 42.05
C THR A 232 -12.41 -13.55 42.40
N PRO A 233 -11.42 -13.09 43.22
CA PRO A 233 -10.57 -11.89 43.09
C PRO A 233 -9.08 -12.15 43.50
N GLY A 234 -8.17 -11.19 43.25
CA GLY A 234 -6.80 -11.20 43.80
C GLY A 234 -6.04 -9.89 43.58
N GLU A 235 -5.75 -9.17 44.67
CA GLU A 235 -5.02 -7.90 44.78
C GLU A 235 -3.56 -7.92 44.29
N GLN A 236 -3.05 -6.80 43.74
CA GLN A 236 -1.96 -5.97 44.32
C GLN A 236 -1.38 -4.95 43.32
N ILE A 237 -1.56 -3.66 43.68
CA ILE A 237 -0.61 -2.53 43.75
C ILE A 237 0.64 -2.53 42.82
N SER A 238 0.79 -1.46 41.99
CA SER A 238 2.00 -0.59 41.97
C SER A 238 1.91 0.53 40.92
N ASN A 239 2.71 1.57 41.17
CA ASN A 239 2.53 2.97 40.77
C ASN A 239 3.09 3.36 39.39
N GLY A 240 2.43 4.35 38.78
CA GLY A 240 3.02 5.64 38.39
C GLY A 240 4.17 5.72 37.37
N SER A 241 3.87 6.27 36.19
CA SER A 241 4.68 7.37 35.59
C SER A 241 3.95 7.97 34.39
N GLY A 242 3.34 9.15 34.60
CA GLY A 242 2.79 9.98 33.53
C GLY A 242 3.90 10.73 32.83
N LYS A 243 4.04 10.56 31.51
CA LYS A 243 4.94 11.36 30.68
C LYS A 243 4.38 12.77 30.51
N THR A 244 4.99 13.74 31.17
CA THR A 244 4.79 15.17 30.95
C THR A 244 5.45 15.58 29.63
N VAL A 245 4.69 16.12 28.69
CA VAL A 245 5.21 16.75 27.47
C VAL A 245 5.42 18.24 27.77
N ARG A 246 6.69 18.64 27.87
CA ARG A 246 7.11 20.03 28.08
C ARG A 246 7.20 20.70 26.71
N PHE A 247 6.34 21.67 26.43
CA PHE A 247 6.49 22.54 25.26
C PHE A 247 7.44 23.68 25.66
N SER A 248 8.56 23.84 24.95
CA SER A 248 9.37 25.06 25.05
C SER A 248 8.76 26.14 24.16
N PRO A 249 8.77 27.43 24.56
CA PRO A 249 8.34 28.53 23.73
C PRO A 249 9.55 29.27 23.17
N VAL A 250 10.09 28.84 22.03
CA VAL A 250 10.89 29.70 21.15
C VAL A 250 10.63 29.29 19.72
N VAL A 251 9.67 29.95 19.08
CA VAL A 251 9.58 29.96 17.61
C VAL A 251 10.05 31.34 17.18
N GLN A 252 11.31 31.41 16.73
CA GLN A 252 11.78 32.53 15.92
C GLN A 252 10.94 32.53 14.64
N ALA A 253 10.25 33.63 14.39
CA ALA A 253 9.57 33.90 13.13
C ALA A 253 10.60 33.87 12.00
N LYS A 254 10.55 32.81 11.18
CA LYS A 254 11.23 32.78 9.89
C LYS A 254 10.17 33.12 8.85
N GLU A 255 10.20 34.38 8.41
CA GLU A 255 9.40 34.85 7.30
C GLU A 255 9.70 33.99 6.06
N PHE A 256 8.67 33.33 5.55
CA PHE A 256 8.72 32.70 4.23
C PHE A 256 8.29 33.75 3.21
N ILE A 257 9.23 34.11 2.33
CA ILE A 257 8.97 34.87 1.12
C ILE A 257 8.04 34.03 0.25
N SER A 258 6.92 34.63 -0.12
CA SER A 258 5.90 34.04 -0.98
C SER A 258 6.38 34.07 -2.43
N ASP A 259 7.02 33.00 -2.89
CA ASP A 259 7.25 32.78 -4.33
C ASP A 259 5.96 32.29 -4.99
N SER A 260 5.05 33.23 -5.23
CA SER A 260 3.98 33.08 -6.21
C SER A 260 4.54 33.42 -7.60
N ALA A 261 5.41 32.54 -8.11
CA ALA A 261 5.71 32.49 -9.54
C ALA A 261 4.53 31.82 -10.24
N ILE A 262 3.56 32.65 -10.65
CA ILE A 262 2.56 32.29 -11.64
C ILE A 262 3.32 32.07 -12.94
N LEU A 263 3.57 30.81 -13.32
CA LEU A 263 3.91 30.48 -14.69
C LEU A 263 2.66 30.74 -15.54
N GLN A 264 2.59 31.93 -16.12
CA GLN A 264 1.67 32.25 -17.21
C GLN A 264 2.00 31.32 -18.39
N LEU A 265 1.18 30.29 -18.57
CA LEU A 265 1.06 29.61 -19.85
C LEU A 265 0.47 30.62 -20.86
N PRO A 266 0.98 30.70 -22.10
CA PRO A 266 0.44 31.61 -23.10
C PRO A 266 -1.05 31.29 -23.36
N GLU A 267 -1.88 32.32 -23.19
CA GLU A 267 -3.27 32.33 -23.59
C GLU A 267 -3.34 32.24 -25.11
N VAL A 268 -3.61 31.05 -25.63
CA VAL A 268 -3.92 30.85 -27.05
C VAL A 268 -5.32 31.41 -27.26
N ILE A 269 -5.36 32.62 -27.83
CA ILE A 269 -6.56 33.25 -28.35
C ILE A 269 -7.13 32.30 -29.41
N ALA A 270 -8.31 31.75 -29.12
CA ALA A 270 -9.10 31.02 -30.10
C ALA A 270 -9.77 32.05 -31.01
N GLU A 271 -9.20 32.27 -32.19
CA GLU A 271 -9.96 32.85 -33.30
C GLU A 271 -10.73 31.72 -33.99
N GLU A 272 -12.06 31.91 -34.05
CA GLU A 272 -12.97 31.08 -34.82
C GLU A 272 -12.76 31.37 -36.31
N ASP A 273 -11.99 30.54 -36.99
CA ASP A 273 -12.04 30.46 -38.45
C ASP A 273 -12.50 29.07 -38.91
N LYS A 274 -13.72 29.05 -39.43
CA LYS A 274 -14.28 27.92 -40.17
C LYS A 274 -13.58 27.79 -41.52
N ALA A 275 -12.69 26.82 -41.66
CA ALA A 275 -12.34 26.26 -42.96
C ALA A 275 -11.90 24.81 -42.80
N GLY A 276 -12.54 23.91 -43.56
CA GLY A 276 -12.35 22.47 -43.46
C GLY A 276 -10.94 22.01 -43.80
N GLY A 277 -10.36 21.25 -42.88
CA GLY A 277 -9.24 20.35 -43.09
C GLY A 277 -9.37 19.25 -42.04
N ALA A 278 -9.26 17.98 -42.43
CA ALA A 278 -9.25 16.88 -41.49
C ALA A 278 -8.01 17.04 -40.59
N GLU A 279 -8.21 17.54 -39.37
CA GLU A 279 -7.16 17.59 -38.37
C GLU A 279 -6.81 16.15 -37.98
N GLU A 280 -5.64 15.67 -38.40
CA GLU A 280 -5.03 14.50 -37.80
C GLU A 280 -4.82 14.81 -36.31
N GLU A 281 -5.67 14.22 -35.45
CA GLU A 281 -5.50 14.32 -34.00
C GLU A 281 -4.05 13.95 -33.64
N PRO A 282 -3.36 14.75 -32.80
CA PRO A 282 -1.98 14.43 -32.41
C PRO A 282 -1.98 13.08 -31.71
N ILE A 283 -1.34 12.08 -32.33
CA ILE A 283 -1.22 10.72 -31.82
C ILE A 283 -0.48 10.80 -30.48
N LEU A 284 -1.23 10.74 -29.38
CA LEU A 284 -0.64 10.71 -28.04
C LEU A 284 0.14 9.41 -27.88
N GLN A 285 1.47 9.52 -27.85
CA GLN A 285 2.36 8.39 -27.62
C GLN A 285 2.28 7.91 -26.16
N ASN A 286 2.32 6.59 -25.97
CA ASN A 286 2.37 6.01 -24.63
C ASN A 286 3.81 6.10 -24.07
N GLU A 287 4.01 6.94 -23.06
CA GLU A 287 5.29 7.08 -22.35
C GLU A 287 5.38 6.16 -21.13
N GLU A 288 4.27 5.50 -20.77
CA GLU A 288 4.24 4.56 -19.67
C GLU A 288 4.93 3.24 -20.04
N HIS A 289 5.90 2.86 -19.23
CA HIS A 289 6.57 1.57 -19.29
C HIS A 289 6.52 0.90 -17.92
N LEU A 290 6.58 -0.42 -17.93
CA LEU A 290 6.51 -1.27 -16.74
C LEU A 290 7.93 -1.61 -16.29
N HIS A 291 8.26 -1.28 -15.05
CA HIS A 291 9.52 -1.65 -14.40
C HIS A 291 9.36 -2.98 -13.69
N LEU A 292 10.10 -3.99 -14.12
CA LEU A 292 10.25 -5.27 -13.45
C LEU A 292 11.47 -5.21 -12.52
N SER A 293 11.34 -5.75 -11.30
CA SER A 293 12.53 -6.00 -10.49
C SER A 293 13.37 -7.12 -11.12
N ASN A 294 14.66 -7.20 -10.75
CA ASN A 294 15.54 -8.24 -11.27
C ASN A 294 14.99 -9.64 -10.94
N GLU A 295 14.39 -9.83 -9.77
CA GLU A 295 13.78 -11.10 -9.37
C GLU A 295 12.51 -11.41 -10.15
N GLU A 296 11.65 -10.41 -10.39
CA GLU A 296 10.46 -10.56 -11.24
C GLU A 296 10.86 -10.92 -12.68
N ALA A 297 11.85 -10.23 -13.24
CA ALA A 297 12.35 -10.46 -14.59
C ALA A 297 13.01 -11.83 -14.73
N PHE A 298 13.86 -12.23 -13.79
CA PHE A 298 14.48 -13.56 -13.79
C PHE A 298 13.45 -14.67 -13.62
N PHE A 299 12.41 -14.48 -12.80
CA PHE A 299 11.33 -15.45 -12.67
C PHE A 299 10.53 -15.60 -13.97
N LEU A 300 10.23 -14.51 -14.66
CA LEU A 300 9.52 -14.54 -15.93
C LEU A 300 10.36 -15.17 -17.04
N ALA A 301 11.66 -14.87 -17.11
CA ALA A 301 12.58 -15.38 -18.12
C ALA A 301 12.98 -16.84 -17.86
N TYR A 302 13.59 -17.12 -16.70
CA TYR A 302 14.08 -18.46 -16.35
C TYR A 302 12.98 -19.39 -15.83
N GLY A 303 12.13 -18.90 -14.92
CA GLY A 303 11.14 -19.74 -14.24
C GLY A 303 9.93 -20.11 -15.10
N LEU A 304 9.48 -19.20 -15.97
CA LEU A 304 8.30 -19.39 -16.81
C LEU A 304 8.57 -19.45 -18.32
N GLY A 305 9.74 -18.98 -18.78
CA GLY A 305 10.01 -18.83 -20.22
C GLY A 305 9.08 -17.86 -20.94
N ALA A 306 8.47 -16.91 -20.21
CA ALA A 306 7.46 -15.99 -20.73
C ALA A 306 8.02 -14.60 -21.11
N LEU A 307 9.31 -14.35 -20.85
CA LEU A 307 9.95 -13.06 -21.10
C LEU A 307 11.33 -13.23 -21.73
N THR A 308 11.58 -12.51 -22.81
CA THR A 308 12.89 -12.33 -23.44
C THR A 308 13.44 -10.97 -23.06
N ILE A 309 14.69 -10.92 -22.59
CA ILE A 309 15.34 -9.68 -22.15
C ILE A 309 16.41 -9.32 -23.18
N LEU A 310 16.31 -8.11 -23.71
CA LEU A 310 17.27 -7.50 -24.61
C LEU A 310 18.28 -6.66 -23.82
N ASP A 311 19.43 -6.44 -24.44
CA ASP A 311 20.46 -5.53 -23.92
C ASP A 311 19.99 -4.06 -23.95
N ASP A 312 20.77 -3.15 -23.36
CA ASP A 312 20.46 -1.72 -23.26
C ASP A 312 20.29 -1.07 -24.65
N THR A 313 21.04 -1.55 -25.64
CA THR A 313 20.90 -1.15 -27.06
C THR A 313 19.67 -1.73 -27.76
N ARG A 314 19.00 -2.70 -27.14
CA ARG A 314 17.84 -3.45 -27.67
C ARG A 314 18.10 -4.27 -28.93
N GLU A 315 19.37 -4.58 -29.22
CA GLU A 315 19.75 -5.32 -30.43
C GLU A 315 19.97 -6.81 -30.18
N ALA A 316 20.49 -7.17 -29.02
CA ALA A 316 20.86 -8.55 -28.66
C ALA A 316 20.00 -9.07 -27.51
N VAL A 317 19.66 -10.35 -27.57
CA VAL A 317 18.99 -11.08 -26.47
C VAL A 317 20.05 -11.52 -25.46
N ILE A 318 19.81 -11.23 -24.19
CA ILE A 318 20.62 -11.70 -23.07
C ILE A 318 20.18 -13.12 -22.73
N THR A 319 21.09 -14.09 -22.90
CA THR A 319 20.87 -15.48 -22.52
C THR A 319 20.77 -15.64 -20.99
N ILE A 320 20.03 -16.63 -20.51
CA ILE A 320 19.83 -16.88 -19.08
C ILE A 320 21.18 -17.07 -18.32
N SER A 321 22.16 -17.70 -18.97
CA SER A 321 23.50 -17.93 -18.41
C SER A 321 24.28 -16.64 -18.13
N THR A 322 24.08 -15.59 -18.93
CA THR A 322 24.69 -14.27 -18.72
C THR A 322 23.81 -13.35 -17.88
N LEU A 323 22.50 -13.57 -17.90
CA LEU A 323 21.51 -12.81 -17.15
C LEU A 323 21.67 -12.97 -15.63
N LEU A 324 21.94 -14.18 -15.15
CA LEU A 324 22.10 -14.44 -13.72
C LEU A 324 23.30 -13.68 -13.12
N PRO A 325 24.53 -13.79 -13.66
CA PRO A 325 25.66 -12.96 -13.22
C PRO A 325 25.38 -11.45 -13.32
N LEU A 326 24.70 -11.01 -14.39
CA LEU A 326 24.34 -9.60 -14.58
C LEU A 326 23.40 -9.10 -13.47
N PHE A 327 22.38 -9.85 -13.10
CA PHE A 327 21.51 -9.48 -11.98
C PHE A 327 22.21 -9.57 -10.63
N CYS A 328 23.15 -10.50 -10.44
CA CYS A 328 24.01 -10.52 -9.26
C CYS A 328 24.88 -9.25 -9.18
N GLN A 329 25.42 -8.76 -10.29
CA GLN A 329 26.25 -7.54 -10.32
C GLN A 329 25.42 -6.29 -10.00
N HIS A 330 24.20 -6.22 -10.51
CA HIS A 330 23.27 -5.09 -10.37
C HIS A 330 22.32 -5.21 -9.15
N ALA A 331 22.56 -6.15 -8.24
CA ALA A 331 21.76 -6.34 -7.03
C ALA A 331 21.95 -5.20 -6.01
N ASP A 332 23.18 -4.71 -5.93
CA ASP A 332 23.61 -3.67 -5.00
C ASP A 332 23.94 -2.38 -5.78
N PHE A 333 23.84 -1.25 -5.09
CA PHE A 333 24.22 0.05 -5.65
C PHE A 333 25.41 0.64 -4.88
N PRO A 334 26.51 1.04 -5.56
CA PRO A 334 26.73 0.93 -7.01
C PRO A 334 26.91 -0.51 -7.51
N PRO A 335 26.69 -0.78 -8.81
CA PRO A 335 26.90 -2.11 -9.40
C PRO A 335 28.33 -2.63 -9.16
N ARG A 336 28.46 -3.94 -8.97
CA ARG A 336 29.76 -4.60 -8.77
C ARG A 336 30.54 -4.71 -10.08
N ASP A 337 31.87 -4.73 -9.99
CA ASP A 337 32.74 -4.94 -11.14
C ASP A 337 32.46 -6.30 -11.80
N SER A 338 32.49 -6.32 -13.14
CA SER A 338 32.21 -7.52 -13.94
C SER A 338 33.21 -8.66 -13.75
N SER A 339 34.37 -8.39 -13.13
CA SER A 339 35.39 -9.37 -12.75
C SER A 339 35.07 -10.09 -11.44
N SER A 340 34.03 -9.66 -10.71
CA SER A 340 33.66 -10.28 -9.43
C SER A 340 33.00 -11.63 -9.65
N GLU A 341 33.56 -12.68 -9.05
CA GLU A 341 32.94 -14.00 -9.06
C GLU A 341 31.61 -14.01 -8.32
N MET A 342 30.65 -14.76 -8.86
CA MET A 342 29.34 -14.98 -8.24
C MET A 342 29.50 -15.78 -6.95
N LYS A 343 28.91 -15.29 -5.86
CA LYS A 343 28.97 -15.95 -4.55
C LYS A 343 27.61 -16.52 -4.18
N PRO A 344 27.54 -17.67 -3.48
CA PRO A 344 26.27 -18.19 -2.99
C PRO A 344 25.53 -17.25 -2.03
N ASP A 345 26.27 -16.36 -1.38
CA ASP A 345 25.76 -15.36 -0.44
C ASP A 345 25.37 -14.03 -1.10
N ASP A 346 25.23 -14.00 -2.43
CA ASP A 346 24.85 -12.78 -3.15
C ASP A 346 23.42 -12.35 -2.82
N THR A 347 23.23 -11.04 -2.62
CA THR A 347 21.94 -10.42 -2.26
C THR A 347 20.82 -10.81 -3.24
N PHE A 348 21.13 -10.84 -4.54
CA PHE A 348 20.17 -11.23 -5.58
C PHE A 348 19.74 -12.68 -5.44
N LEU A 349 20.67 -13.63 -5.25
CA LEU A 349 20.34 -15.05 -5.14
C LEU A 349 19.43 -15.32 -3.95
N ILE A 350 19.76 -14.75 -2.79
CA ILE A 350 18.97 -14.88 -1.57
C ILE A 350 17.56 -14.31 -1.79
N SER A 351 17.46 -13.13 -2.40
CA SER A 351 16.18 -12.45 -2.68
C SER A 351 15.35 -13.23 -3.71
N TYR A 352 15.98 -13.71 -4.78
CA TYR A 352 15.35 -14.49 -5.84
C TYR A 352 14.83 -15.84 -5.35
N VAL A 353 15.60 -16.58 -4.54
CA VAL A 353 15.16 -17.87 -3.97
C VAL A 353 13.88 -17.68 -3.16
N VAL A 354 13.80 -16.63 -2.34
CA VAL A 354 12.59 -16.30 -1.58
C VAL A 354 11.44 -15.88 -2.50
N TYR A 355 11.72 -15.03 -3.49
CA TYR A 355 10.74 -14.61 -4.48
C TYR A 355 10.14 -15.82 -5.20
N HIS A 356 10.98 -16.70 -5.75
CA HIS A 356 10.61 -17.92 -6.44
C HIS A 356 9.80 -18.86 -5.54
N HIS A 357 10.22 -19.04 -4.28
CA HIS A 357 9.49 -19.84 -3.29
C HIS A 357 8.07 -19.34 -3.04
N PHE A 358 7.88 -18.04 -2.80
CA PHE A 358 6.52 -17.52 -2.58
C PHE A 358 5.67 -17.50 -3.85
N ARG A 359 6.28 -17.28 -5.03
CA ARG A 359 5.59 -17.38 -6.32
C ARG A 359 5.14 -18.81 -6.62
N SER A 360 5.96 -19.82 -6.31
CA SER A 360 5.60 -21.23 -6.52
C SER A 360 4.48 -21.69 -5.58
N LEU A 361 4.39 -21.10 -4.37
CA LEU A 361 3.25 -21.25 -3.46
C LEU A 361 1.98 -20.50 -3.91
N GLY A 362 2.04 -19.75 -5.01
CA GLY A 362 0.90 -19.03 -5.59
C GLY A 362 0.67 -17.63 -5.02
N TRP A 363 1.58 -17.09 -4.21
CA TRP A 363 1.46 -15.72 -3.72
C TRP A 363 1.82 -14.69 -4.80
N VAL A 364 1.15 -13.55 -4.75
CA VAL A 364 1.57 -12.34 -5.46
C VAL A 364 2.56 -11.59 -4.56
N VAL A 365 3.82 -11.60 -4.97
CA VAL A 365 4.94 -11.00 -4.25
C VAL A 365 5.17 -9.58 -4.76
N ARG A 366 5.29 -8.60 -3.86
CA ARG A 366 5.60 -7.20 -4.21
C ARG A 366 6.62 -6.61 -3.25
N SER A 367 7.34 -5.58 -3.68
CA SER A 367 8.28 -4.86 -2.81
C SER A 367 7.61 -4.35 -1.53
N GLY A 368 8.26 -4.63 -0.40
CA GLY A 368 7.83 -4.27 0.94
C GLY A 368 8.42 -2.97 1.48
N VAL A 369 9.22 -2.23 0.69
CA VAL A 369 9.99 -1.06 1.14
C VAL A 369 9.14 -0.01 1.88
N LYS A 370 7.87 0.14 1.50
CA LYS A 370 6.91 1.07 2.15
C LYS A 370 6.60 0.73 3.60
N PHE A 371 6.88 -0.50 4.03
CA PHE A 371 6.63 -1.01 5.38
C PHE A 371 7.91 -1.46 6.08
N GLY A 372 9.09 -1.17 5.51
CA GLY A 372 10.39 -1.55 6.10
C GLY A 372 10.63 -3.06 6.13
N VAL A 373 10.14 -3.78 5.11
CA VAL A 373 10.33 -5.22 4.91
C VAL A 373 10.70 -5.47 3.44
N ASP A 374 11.20 -6.65 3.12
CA ASP A 374 11.69 -6.97 1.77
C ASP A 374 10.51 -7.23 0.82
N TYR A 375 9.58 -8.09 1.22
CA TYR A 375 8.43 -8.47 0.40
C TYR A 375 7.08 -8.36 1.13
N LEU A 376 6.02 -8.21 0.34
CA LEU A 376 4.63 -8.31 0.75
C LEU A 376 3.95 -9.41 -0.04
N LEU A 377 3.18 -10.24 0.66
CA LEU A 377 2.45 -11.35 0.04
C LEU A 377 0.95 -11.04 -0.01
N TYR A 378 0.41 -11.13 -1.22
CA TYR A 378 -1.02 -11.03 -1.48
C TYR A 378 -1.54 -12.37 -1.99
N ASN A 379 -2.65 -12.86 -1.45
CA ASN A 379 -3.22 -14.14 -1.85
C ASN A 379 -3.64 -14.13 -3.33
N ARG A 380 -4.39 -13.08 -3.75
CA ARG A 380 -4.84 -12.93 -5.16
C ARG A 380 -4.33 -11.67 -5.86
N GLY A 381 -3.70 -10.77 -5.11
CA GLY A 381 -3.14 -9.52 -5.62
C GLY A 381 -3.75 -8.24 -5.04
N PRO A 382 -3.12 -7.08 -5.28
CA PRO A 382 -3.44 -5.81 -4.61
C PRO A 382 -4.83 -5.24 -4.90
N VAL A 383 -5.47 -5.67 -5.99
CA VAL A 383 -6.80 -5.21 -6.40
C VAL A 383 -7.91 -5.90 -5.60
N PHE A 384 -7.65 -7.12 -5.10
CA PHE A 384 -8.64 -7.92 -4.37
C PHE A 384 -8.60 -7.69 -2.86
N SER A 385 -7.40 -7.69 -2.28
CA SER A 385 -7.19 -7.59 -0.84
C SER A 385 -5.89 -6.87 -0.51
N HIS A 386 -5.76 -6.43 0.73
CA HIS A 386 -4.47 -6.00 1.25
C HIS A 386 -3.51 -7.19 1.37
N ALA A 387 -2.20 -6.90 1.40
CA ALA A 387 -1.19 -7.90 1.71
C ALA A 387 -1.43 -8.46 3.12
N GLU A 388 -1.37 -9.78 3.22
CA GLU A 388 -1.60 -10.54 4.45
C GLU A 388 -0.30 -10.64 5.26
N PHE A 389 0.78 -10.99 4.58
CA PHE A 389 2.10 -11.16 5.18
C PHE A 389 3.08 -10.09 4.73
N ALA A 390 3.94 -9.70 5.66
CA ALA A 390 5.10 -8.86 5.46
C ALA A 390 6.34 -9.73 5.73
N VAL A 391 7.16 -9.94 4.71
CA VAL A 391 8.27 -10.89 4.74
C VAL A 391 9.58 -10.13 4.89
N VAL A 392 10.38 -10.59 5.83
CA VAL A 392 11.75 -10.17 5.99
C VAL A 392 12.68 -11.34 5.73
N VAL A 393 13.62 -11.17 4.81
CA VAL A 393 14.59 -12.19 4.40
C VAL A 393 15.83 -12.13 5.30
N VAL A 394 16.29 -13.27 5.77
CA VAL A 394 17.47 -13.40 6.63
C VAL A 394 18.32 -14.57 6.12
N PRO A 395 19.59 -14.36 5.72
CA PRO A 395 20.46 -15.48 5.38
C PRO A 395 20.78 -16.31 6.63
N SER A 396 20.96 -17.61 6.43
CA SER A 396 21.25 -18.59 7.47
C SER A 396 22.44 -19.43 7.05
N TYR A 397 23.53 -19.34 7.82
CA TYR A 397 24.79 -20.04 7.55
C TYR A 397 24.93 -21.22 8.50
N VAL A 398 24.36 -22.36 8.12
CA VAL A 398 24.34 -23.58 8.96
C VAL A 398 25.55 -24.48 8.71
N ASP A 399 26.08 -24.47 7.48
CA ASP A 399 27.20 -25.34 7.09
C ASP A 399 28.50 -25.00 7.83
N SER A 400 29.24 -26.05 8.21
CA SER A 400 30.58 -25.99 8.79
C SER A 400 31.55 -25.06 8.04
N TYR A 401 31.45 -24.99 6.71
CA TYR A 401 32.27 -24.13 5.84
C TYR A 401 32.27 -22.66 6.28
N TRP A 402 31.13 -22.16 6.74
CA TRP A 402 30.94 -20.76 7.15
C TRP A 402 31.57 -20.45 8.51
N SER A 403 31.78 -21.47 9.34
CA SER A 403 32.37 -21.37 10.67
C SER A 403 33.87 -21.71 10.73
N GLU A 404 34.42 -22.23 9.63
CA GLU A 404 35.79 -22.75 9.56
C GLU A 404 36.87 -21.68 9.79
N THR A 405 36.69 -20.49 9.22
CA THR A 405 37.64 -19.37 9.33
C THR A 405 37.04 -18.24 10.15
N GLU A 406 37.86 -17.57 10.97
CA GLU A 406 37.41 -16.42 11.78
C GLU A 406 36.86 -15.28 10.91
N GLU A 407 37.43 -15.05 9.72
CA GLU A 407 36.93 -14.05 8.77
C GLU A 407 35.53 -14.36 8.28
N ARG A 408 35.28 -15.62 7.88
CA ARG A 408 33.95 -16.10 7.44
C ARG A 408 32.93 -15.98 8.56
N ARG A 409 33.31 -16.37 9.78
CA ARG A 409 32.46 -16.23 10.97
C ARG A 409 32.06 -14.77 11.21
N LYS A 410 33.02 -13.83 11.18
CA LYS A 410 32.74 -12.39 11.32
C LYS A 410 31.83 -11.85 10.20
N HIS A 411 32.03 -12.31 8.96
CA HIS A 411 31.17 -11.96 7.83
C HIS A 411 29.73 -12.45 8.04
N CYS A 412 29.56 -13.72 8.41
CA CYS A 412 28.25 -14.31 8.68
C CYS A 412 27.56 -13.61 9.86
N GLU A 413 28.28 -13.35 10.95
CA GLU A 413 27.77 -12.60 12.10
C GLU A 413 27.30 -11.22 11.67
N LYS A 414 28.04 -10.50 10.82
CA LYS A 414 27.62 -9.19 10.29
C LYS A 414 26.32 -9.30 9.49
N GLN A 415 26.20 -10.27 8.59
CA GLN A 415 25.01 -10.44 7.74
C GLN A 415 23.76 -10.85 8.52
N VAL A 416 23.92 -11.69 9.55
CA VAL A 416 22.83 -12.12 10.42
C VAL A 416 22.53 -11.09 11.51
N SER A 417 23.49 -10.23 11.86
CA SER A 417 23.36 -9.32 13.00
C SER A 417 22.19 -8.36 12.83
N ARG A 418 21.14 -8.59 13.62
CA ARG A 418 19.99 -7.70 13.72
C ARG A 418 19.69 -7.45 15.17
N SER A 419 19.58 -6.17 15.52
CA SER A 419 19.28 -5.78 16.90
C SER A 419 17.83 -6.09 17.26
N TRP A 420 17.58 -6.36 18.54
CA TRP A 420 16.21 -6.44 19.08
C TRP A 420 15.41 -5.16 18.79
N TRP A 421 16.08 -4.00 18.79
CA TRP A 421 15.47 -2.72 18.43
C TRP A 421 14.95 -2.71 17.00
N TRP A 422 15.74 -3.21 16.05
CA TRP A 422 15.30 -3.37 14.67
C TRP A 422 14.06 -4.27 14.58
N LEU A 423 14.08 -5.43 15.24
CA LEU A 423 12.94 -6.37 15.22
C LEU A 423 11.68 -5.75 15.82
N HIS A 424 11.80 -5.04 16.94
CA HIS A 424 10.68 -4.33 17.56
C HIS A 424 10.14 -3.21 16.66
N CYS A 425 11.00 -2.46 15.99
CA CYS A 425 10.60 -1.42 15.04
C CYS A 425 9.80 -2.01 13.87
N VAL A 426 10.32 -3.06 13.23
CA VAL A 426 9.64 -3.73 12.10
C VAL A 426 8.31 -4.31 12.56
N ASN A 427 8.29 -5.04 13.68
CA ASN A 427 7.07 -5.63 14.23
C ASN A 427 6.03 -4.56 14.61
N ARG A 428 6.45 -3.42 15.15
CA ARG A 428 5.56 -2.30 15.47
C ARG A 428 4.91 -1.72 14.21
N VAL A 429 5.66 -1.54 13.13
CA VAL A 429 5.12 -1.07 11.84
C VAL A 429 4.08 -2.07 11.33
N GLN A 430 4.40 -3.36 11.30
CA GLN A 430 3.47 -4.39 10.80
C GLN A 430 2.19 -4.48 11.64
N ALA A 431 2.31 -4.43 12.97
CA ALA A 431 1.16 -4.40 13.86
C ALA A 431 0.25 -3.18 13.60
N GLN A 432 0.82 -2.00 13.32
CA GLN A 432 0.05 -0.80 13.00
C GLN A 432 -0.69 -0.90 11.66
N VAL A 433 -0.07 -1.53 10.66
CA VAL A 433 -0.68 -1.75 9.33
C VAL A 433 -1.43 -3.08 9.21
N LYS A 434 -1.61 -3.79 10.33
CA LYS A 434 -2.32 -5.07 10.47
C LYS A 434 -1.83 -6.15 9.52
N LYS A 435 -0.51 -6.30 9.38
CA LYS A 435 0.12 -7.38 8.62
C LYS A 435 0.80 -8.36 9.56
N SER A 436 0.80 -9.63 9.19
CA SER A 436 1.55 -10.66 9.90
C SER A 436 3.00 -10.63 9.45
N LEU A 437 3.94 -10.43 10.38
CA LEU A 437 5.36 -10.43 10.09
C LEU A 437 5.84 -11.89 9.94
N VAL A 438 6.52 -12.17 8.84
CA VAL A 438 7.17 -13.45 8.55
C VAL A 438 8.67 -13.20 8.45
N VAL A 439 9.46 -13.94 9.21
CA VAL A 439 10.91 -14.00 9.06
C VAL A 439 11.22 -15.23 8.21
N CYS A 440 11.82 -14.99 7.06
CA CYS A 440 12.14 -16.00 6.07
C CYS A 440 13.64 -16.25 6.10
N TYR A 441 14.04 -17.38 6.68
CA TYR A 441 15.44 -17.81 6.73
C TYR A 441 15.81 -18.53 5.43
N VAL A 442 16.90 -18.12 4.81
CA VAL A 442 17.44 -18.76 3.60
C VAL A 442 18.75 -19.43 3.96
N GLU A 443 18.80 -20.75 3.91
CA GLU A 443 20.03 -21.50 4.15
C GLU A 443 20.96 -21.35 2.95
N VAL A 444 22.12 -20.75 3.19
CA VAL A 444 23.12 -20.45 2.16
C VAL A 444 24.09 -21.63 2.02
N PRO A 445 24.14 -22.31 0.87
CA PRO A 445 25.02 -23.44 0.66
C PRO A 445 26.48 -23.00 0.52
N PRO A 446 27.47 -23.85 0.85
CA PRO A 446 28.87 -23.53 0.64
C PRO A 446 29.17 -23.35 -0.87
N PRO A 447 30.19 -22.55 -1.25
CA PRO A 447 30.61 -22.42 -2.64
C PRO A 447 30.84 -23.79 -3.26
N ALA A 448 30.34 -23.99 -4.48
CA ALA A 448 30.69 -25.20 -5.22
C ALA A 448 32.20 -25.15 -5.53
N SER A 449 32.93 -26.23 -5.26
CA SER A 449 34.25 -26.46 -5.85
C SER A 449 34.03 -26.63 -7.36
N TYR A 450 34.27 -25.58 -8.14
CA TYR A 450 34.12 -25.62 -9.59
C TYR A 450 35.23 -26.51 -10.18
N ASP A 451 34.86 -27.70 -10.64
CA ASP A 451 35.67 -28.59 -11.49
C ASP A 451 34.92 -28.95 -12.79
N LEU A 452 34.00 -28.10 -13.24
CA LEU A 452 33.29 -28.31 -14.51
C LEU A 452 33.14 -27.00 -15.28
N ASP A 453 33.86 -26.94 -16.40
CA ASP A 453 33.76 -25.96 -17.47
C ASP A 453 32.34 -25.90 -18.05
N GLU A 454 31.89 -24.69 -18.39
CA GLU A 454 30.61 -24.30 -19.03
C GLU A 454 29.31 -24.39 -18.17
N PRO A 455 28.65 -23.24 -17.85
CA PRO A 455 27.33 -23.25 -17.23
C PRO A 455 26.27 -23.59 -18.28
N SER A 456 25.93 -24.87 -18.38
CA SER A 456 24.72 -25.26 -19.08
C SER A 456 23.49 -24.80 -18.28
N GLU A 457 22.35 -24.53 -18.92
CA GLU A 457 21.11 -24.11 -18.23
C GLU A 457 20.67 -25.09 -17.12
N ASN A 458 21.15 -26.34 -17.18
CA ASN A 458 20.96 -27.37 -16.15
C ASN A 458 21.73 -27.10 -14.84
N ASP A 459 22.68 -26.19 -14.82
CA ASP A 459 23.49 -25.87 -13.64
C ASP A 459 22.83 -24.82 -12.74
N ILE A 460 22.07 -23.88 -13.30
CA ILE A 460 21.34 -22.87 -12.51
C ILE A 460 20.26 -23.54 -11.65
N GLY A 461 19.54 -24.51 -12.21
CA GLY A 461 18.53 -25.27 -11.46
C GLY A 461 19.13 -26.05 -10.30
N ARG A 462 20.29 -26.69 -10.54
CA ARG A 462 21.05 -27.39 -9.49
C ARG A 462 21.61 -26.44 -8.45
N LEU A 463 22.07 -25.25 -8.86
CA LEU A 463 22.55 -24.21 -7.96
C LEU A 463 21.44 -23.76 -7.00
N LEU A 464 20.26 -23.42 -7.55
CA LEU A 464 19.11 -22.95 -6.77
C LEU A 464 18.53 -24.04 -5.87
N ALA A 465 18.56 -25.31 -6.31
CA ALA A 465 18.08 -26.45 -5.52
C ALA A 465 18.87 -26.69 -4.22
N ARG A 466 20.08 -26.13 -4.08
CA ARG A 466 20.90 -26.25 -2.88
C ARG A 466 20.44 -25.31 -1.76
N TYR A 467 19.67 -24.28 -2.07
CA TYR A 467 19.15 -23.35 -1.07
C TYR A 467 17.90 -23.94 -0.41
N GLN A 468 17.74 -23.70 0.89
CA GLN A 468 16.54 -24.08 1.62
C GLN A 468 15.88 -22.85 2.23
N VAL A 469 14.56 -22.78 2.19
CA VAL A 469 13.78 -21.67 2.73
C VAL A 469 12.98 -22.14 3.93
N ARG A 470 13.12 -21.46 5.06
CA ARG A 470 12.37 -21.71 6.31
C ARG A 470 11.60 -20.47 6.71
N GLU A 471 10.28 -20.60 6.81
CA GLU A 471 9.39 -19.50 7.17
C GLU A 471 9.02 -19.55 8.66
N MET A 472 9.11 -18.42 9.35
CA MET A 472 8.68 -18.28 10.74
C MET A 472 7.73 -17.09 10.90
N VAL A 473 6.50 -17.35 11.31
CA VAL A 473 5.51 -16.29 11.57
C VAL A 473 5.72 -15.72 12.97
N VAL A 474 6.01 -14.42 13.05
CA VAL A 474 6.14 -13.71 14.31
C VAL A 474 4.75 -13.32 14.80
N ARG A 475 4.34 -13.91 15.92
CA ARG A 475 3.10 -13.57 16.60
C ARG A 475 3.39 -12.92 17.95
N ARG A 476 2.55 -11.96 18.33
CA ARG A 476 2.60 -11.41 19.69
C ARG A 476 2.26 -12.52 20.67
N TRP A 477 3.21 -12.86 21.53
CA TRP A 477 2.94 -13.72 22.66
C TRP A 477 1.99 -13.00 23.62
N VAL A 478 0.86 -13.62 23.91
CA VAL A 478 -0.16 -13.10 24.84
C VAL A 478 -0.37 -14.18 25.89
N PRO A 479 0.14 -14.02 27.13
CA PRO A 479 0.13 -15.09 28.13
C PRO A 479 -1.24 -15.75 28.31
N ASN A 480 -2.33 -14.97 28.22
CA ASN A 480 -3.70 -15.47 28.37
C ASN A 480 -4.22 -16.31 27.17
N ARG A 481 -3.53 -16.31 26.02
CA ARG A 481 -3.93 -17.01 24.80
C ARG A 481 -2.93 -18.08 24.33
N THR A 482 -1.72 -18.12 24.91
CA THR A 482 -0.63 -19.02 24.54
C THR A 482 -0.12 -19.85 25.72
N ARG A 483 -0.99 -20.10 26.71
CA ARG A 483 -0.78 -21.10 27.78
C ARG A 483 -1.45 -22.41 27.33
N ASP A 484 -0.92 -23.04 26.29
CA ASP A 484 -1.22 -24.43 25.94
C ASP A 484 0.10 -25.15 25.71
#